data_AF-A0A1H5U098-F1
#
_entry.id   AF-A0A1H5U098-F1
#
_cell.length_a   1.000
_cell.length_b   1.000
_cell.length_c   1.000
_cell.angle_alpha   90.00
_cell.angle_beta   90.00
_cell.angle_gamma   90.00
#
_symmetry.space_group_name_H-M   'P 1'
#
loop_
_entity.id
_entity.type
_entity.pdbx_description
1 polymer ?
#
loop_
_entity_poly.entity_id
_entity_poly.type
_entity_poly.pdbx_seq_one_letter_code
_entity_poly.pdbx_strand_id
1 'polypeptide(L)' 'MKSLDAKQTFIVKITDCQNGTWQGKIVWAEANRTIHFRSMMEMLRLMDEAATAGIHHQEAVNE' A
#
# COMPACT_ATOMS: atom_id res chain seq x y z
N MET A 1 2.52 24.74 9.12
CA MET A 1 1.74 24.20 7.99
C MET A 1 1.58 22.72 8.26
N LYS A 2 0.40 22.24 8.65
CA LYS A 2 0.20 20.81 8.94
C LYS A 2 0.42 20.06 7.64
N SER A 3 1.43 19.19 7.60
CA SER A 3 1.44 18.09 6.65
C SER A 3 0.05 17.45 6.74
N LEU A 4 -0.75 17.50 5.68
CA LEU A 4 -1.86 16.56 5.58
C LEU A 4 -1.15 15.21 5.45
N ASP A 5 -0.94 14.55 6.59
CA ASP A 5 -0.59 13.13 6.61
C ASP A 5 -1.63 12.45 5.72
N ALA A 6 -1.25 12.16 4.47
CA ALA A 6 -2.08 11.42 3.55
C ALA A 6 -2.20 10.03 4.17
N LYS A 7 -3.26 9.84 4.97
CA LYS A 7 -3.48 8.61 5.73
C LYS A 7 -3.84 7.51 4.74
N GLN A 8 -2.80 6.82 4.29
CA GLN A 8 -2.89 5.66 3.42
C GLN A 8 -3.51 4.51 4.22
N THR A 9 -4.75 4.14 3.88
CA THR A 9 -5.45 3.04 4.56
C THR A 9 -5.36 1.76 3.73
N PHE A 10 -4.85 0.70 4.36
CA PHE A 10 -4.69 -0.62 3.75
C PHE A 10 -5.52 -1.65 4.50
N ILE A 11 -6.31 -2.43 3.77
CA ILE A 11 -7.05 -3.58 4.29
C ILE A 11 -6.31 -4.84 3.85
N VAL A 12 -5.82 -5.62 4.80
CA VAL A 12 -5.03 -6.83 4.54
C VAL A 12 -5.88 -8.05 4.88
N LYS A 13 -6.10 -8.92 3.89
CA LYS A 13 -6.74 -10.22 4.09
C LYS A 13 -5.68 -11.31 3.93
N ILE A 14 -5.35 -11.97 5.04
CA ILE A 14 -4.47 -13.14 5.06
C ILE A 14 -5.34 -14.36 4.72
N THR A 15 -4.93 -15.14 3.72
CA THR A 15 -5.62 -16.37 3.31
C THR A 15 -4.82 -17.62 3.63
N ASP A 16 -3.50 -17.51 3.71
CA ASP A 16 -2.61 -18.63 3.93
C ASP A 16 -1.32 -18.17 4.63
N CYS A 17 -0.66 -19.09 5.32
CA CYS A 17 0.58 -18.88 6.07
C CYS A 17 1.62 -19.96 5.74
N GLN A 18 1.75 -20.31 4.46
CA GLN A 18 2.72 -21.28 3.98
C GLN A 18 4.16 -20.78 4.12
N ASN A 19 5.07 -21.71 4.38
CA ASN A 19 6.51 -21.46 4.51
C ASN A 19 6.87 -20.41 5.58
N GLY A 20 6.02 -20.22 6.59
CA GLY A 20 6.25 -19.26 7.67
C GLY A 20 6.12 -17.79 7.24
N THR A 21 5.53 -17.51 6.08
CA THR A 21 5.23 -16.14 5.64
C THR A 21 3.74 -15.99 5.37
N TRP A 22 3.21 -14.78 5.44
CA TRP A 22 1.80 -14.50 5.16
C TRP A 22 1.57 -14.39 3.66
N GLN A 23 0.49 -15.00 3.17
CA GLN A 23 -0.03 -14.84 1.82
C GLN A 23 -1.47 -14.34 1.88
N GLY A 24 -1.83 -13.57 0.87
CA GLY A 24 -3.20 -13.12 0.73
C GLY A 24 -3.31 -11.93 -0.21
N LYS A 25 -4.15 -10.97 0.17
CA LYS A 25 -4.36 -9.77 -0.62
C LYS A 25 -4.41 -8.52 0.23
N ILE A 26 -3.89 -7.44 -0.34
CA ILE A 26 -3.94 -6.10 0.22
C ILE A 26 -4.86 -5.26 -0.66
N VAL A 27 -5.75 -4.50 -0.03
CA VAL A 27 -6.64 -3.53 -0.67
C VAL A 27 -6.24 -2.15 -0.19
N TRP A 28 -5.87 -1.30 -1.13
CA TRP A 28 -5.64 0.11 -0.88
C TRP A 28 -6.96 0.86 -0.99
N ALA A 29 -7.46 1.41 0.12
CA ALA A 29 -8.78 2.01 0.20
C ALA A 29 -8.91 3.25 -0.70
N GLU A 30 -7.89 4.12 -0.73
CA GLU A 30 -7.92 5.38 -1.48
C GLU A 30 -7.84 5.16 -3.00
N ALA A 31 -7.05 4.17 -3.45
CA ALA A 31 -6.88 3.87 -4.87
C ALA A 31 -7.82 2.77 -5.38
N ASN A 32 -8.69 2.23 -4.51
CA ASN A 32 -9.54 1.05 -4.76
C ASN A 32 -8.76 -0.11 -5.42
N ARG A 33 -7.47 -0.25 -5.08
CA ARG A 33 -6.56 -1.19 -5.75
C ARG A 33 -6.40 -2.43 -4.89
N THR A 34 -6.74 -3.59 -5.46
CA THR A 34 -6.55 -4.89 -4.79
C THR A 34 -5.39 -5.64 -5.44
N ILE A 35 -4.43 -6.08 -4.63
CA ILE A 35 -3.23 -6.78 -5.10
C ILE A 35 -3.00 -8.01 -4.23
N HIS A 36 -2.63 -9.13 -4.84
CA HIS A 36 -2.25 -10.33 -4.11
C HIS A 36 -0.76 -10.29 -3.76
N PHE A 37 -0.43 -10.67 -2.53
CA PHE A 37 0.94 -10.83 -2.07
C PHE A 37 1.21 -12.29 -1.71
N ARG A 38 2.40 -12.79 -2.05
CA ARG A 38 2.82 -14.18 -1.80
C ARG A 38 3.84 -14.27 -0.67
N SER A 39 4.23 -13.13 -0.10
CA SER A 39 5.05 -13.05 1.09
C SER A 39 4.87 -11.72 1.82
N MET A 40 5.30 -11.68 3.08
CA MET A 40 5.40 -10.46 3.87
C MET A 40 6.25 -9.38 3.18
N MET A 41 7.33 -9.76 2.49
CA MET A 41 8.20 -8.81 1.78
C MET A 41 7.51 -8.20 0.55
N GLU A 42 6.76 -9.00 -0.21
CA GLU A 42 5.93 -8.47 -1.31
C GLU A 42 4.88 -7.48 -0.76
N MET A 43 4.23 -7.82 0.35
CA MET A 43 3.25 -6.93 0.99
C MET A 43 3.87 -5.59 1.40
N LEU A 44 5.05 -5.60 2.04
CA LEU A 44 5.75 -4.38 2.44
C LEU A 44 6.14 -3.52 1.24
N ARG A 45 6.62 -4.12 0.13
CA ARG A 45 6.92 -3.38 -1.10
C ARG A 45 5.67 -2.69 -1.68
N LEU A 46 4.53 -3.37 -1.66
CA LEU A 46 3.28 -2.78 -2.16
C LEU A 46 2.81 -1.59 -1.31
N MET A 47 3.01 -1.66 0.00
CA MET A 47 2.74 -0.53 0.91
C MET A 47 3.72 0.63 0.68
N ASP A 48 5.00 0.32 0.49
CA ASP A 48 6.06 1.30 0.21
C ASP A 48 5.85 2.02 -1.12
N GLU A 49 5.49 1.28 -2.17
CA GLU A 49 5.10 1.83 -3.48
C GLU A 49 3.87 2.73 -3.36
N ALA A 50 2.84 2.32 -2.62
CA ALA A 50 1.63 3.13 -2.42
C ALA A 50 1.91 4.39 -1.59
N ALA A 51 2.75 4.30 -0.56
CA ALA A 51 3.18 5.43 0.26
C ALA A 51 3.99 6.43 -0.57
N THR A 52 4.93 5.95 -1.38
CA THR A 52 5.73 6.80 -2.27
C THR A 52 4.87 7.41 -3.38
N ALA A 53 3.96 6.66 -3.97
CA ALA A 53 3.03 7.18 -4.98
C ALA A 53 2.15 8.32 -4.45
N GLY A 54 1.76 8.27 -3.17
CA GLY A 54 1.03 9.36 -2.51
C GLY A 54 1.86 10.64 -2.33
N ILE A 55 3.19 10.53 -2.22
CA ILE A 55 4.11 11.66 -2.07
C ILE A 55 4.34 12.39 -3.40
N HIS A 56 4.32 11.68 -4.53
CA HIS A 56 4.60 12.24 -5.85
C HIS A 56 3.42 12.97 -6.53
N HIS A 57 2.21 13.00 -5.93
CA HIS A 57 1.06 13.70 -6.52
C HIS A 57 1.00 15.21 -6.17
N GLN A 58 2.04 15.77 -5.54
CA GLN A 58 2.04 17.16 -5.06
C GLN A 58 2.99 18.12 -5.81
N GLU A 59 3.69 17.69 -6.87
CA GLU A 59 4.65 18.54 -7.59
C GLU A 59 4.24 18.98 -9.01
N ALA A 60 3.03 18.67 -9.49
CA ALA A 60 2.60 18.99 -10.86
C ALA A 60 1.55 20.12 -10.97
N VAL A 61 1.46 21.02 -9.99
CA VAL A 61 0.61 22.22 -10.07
C VAL A 61 1.39 23.42 -9.59
N ASN A 62 2.32 23.91 -10.41
CA ASN A 62 2.85 25.27 -10.40
C ASN A 62 3.52 25.51 -11.77
N GLU A 63 2.69 25.75 -12.78
CA GLU A 63 3.08 26.51 -13.97
C GLU A 63 2.37 27.88 -13.89
#